data_AF-A0A850XE08-F1
#
_entry.id   AF-A0A850XE08-F1
#
_cell.length_a   1.000
_cell.length_b   1.000
_cell.length_c   1.000
_cell.angle_alpha   90.00
_cell.angle_beta   90.00
_cell.angle_gamma   90.00
#
_symmetry.space_group_name_H-M   'P 1'
#
loop_
_entity.id
_entity.type
_entity.pdbx_description
1 polymer ?
#
loop_
_entity_poly.entity_id
_entity_poly.type
_entity_poly.pdbx_seq_one_letter_code
_entity_poly.pdbx_strand_id
1 'polypeptide(L)'
;ACECPLYWKGPLFYCAGGERTGYVSVHKFVAMWRKILQTCYDDAAKFVHLLMSPGCNYLVQEDFIPFLQDVVNSHPGLSFLKEAAEFHSRYITTVIQRIFYTVNRSWSGKITCNELRKSNFLQNVALLEEEADINQLTEYFSYEHFYVIYCKFWELDTDHDLYIDRKDLARHNDHAISNRMIERIFSGAVTRGRKAQKDGKISYADFVWFLISEEDKKTPTSIEYWFRCMDLDGDGALSMYELEYFYEEQCQKLDNMAIEPLPFEDCLCQMLDLVKPQYEGKITLHDLKRCKLTNVFFDTFFNIEKYLDHEQKDQFSMLRDSEGESQEISDWEKYAAEEYDILVAEEAASDQWNDGYEAELNPTDHQKANVLKYQMEKRPFFEMPSHLAGVDLDEYDYEEYFE
;
A
#
# COMPACT_ATOMS: atom_id res chain seq x y z
N ALA A 1 -26.21 -21.33 -10.88
CA ALA A 1 -26.91 -20.11 -10.40
C ALA A 1 -26.30 -18.84 -10.98
N CYS A 2 -24.98 -18.62 -10.93
CA CYS A 2 -24.29 -17.67 -11.84
C CYS A 2 -22.92 -18.17 -12.34
N GLU A 3 -22.38 -19.26 -11.75
CA GLU A 3 -21.03 -19.78 -12.06
C GLU A 3 -19.93 -18.73 -11.79
N CYS A 4 -20.05 -18.03 -10.67
CA CYS A 4 -19.08 -17.05 -10.18
C CYS A 4 -18.51 -17.53 -8.83
N PRO A 5 -17.28 -17.11 -8.47
CA PRO A 5 -16.73 -17.33 -7.12
C PRO A 5 -17.66 -16.79 -6.02
N LEU A 6 -17.61 -17.37 -4.82
CA LEU A 6 -18.52 -17.02 -3.73
C LEU A 6 -18.54 -15.52 -3.41
N TYR A 7 -17.39 -14.85 -3.39
CA TYR A 7 -17.28 -13.43 -3.03
C TYR A 7 -17.79 -12.46 -4.11
N TRP A 8 -18.31 -12.98 -5.23
CA TRP A 8 -19.12 -12.18 -6.14
C TRP A 8 -20.55 -11.96 -5.63
N LYS A 9 -20.94 -12.62 -4.53
CA LYS A 9 -22.28 -12.47 -3.92
C LYS A 9 -22.64 -11.03 -3.58
N GLY A 10 -21.73 -10.26 -2.99
CA GLY A 10 -21.90 -8.83 -2.75
C GLY A 10 -22.15 -8.05 -4.05
N PRO A 11 -21.19 -8.03 -4.99
CA PRO A 11 -21.36 -7.42 -6.32
C PRO A 11 -22.67 -7.77 -7.04
N LEU A 12 -23.05 -9.05 -7.06
CA LEU A 12 -24.29 -9.52 -7.68
C LEU A 12 -25.53 -8.95 -6.98
N PHE A 13 -25.53 -8.92 -5.65
CA PHE A 13 -26.62 -8.38 -4.85
C PHE A 13 -26.77 -6.86 -5.03
N TYR A 14 -25.65 -6.12 -5.00
CA TYR A 14 -25.63 -4.67 -5.19
C TYR A 14 -26.05 -4.26 -6.60
N CYS A 15 -25.52 -4.91 -7.64
CA CYS A 15 -25.90 -4.64 -9.04
C CYS A 15 -27.39 -4.92 -9.29
N ALA A 16 -27.95 -5.93 -8.63
CA ALA A 16 -29.39 -6.20 -8.67
C ALA A 16 -30.22 -5.20 -7.84
N GLY A 17 -29.59 -4.20 -7.22
CA GLY A 17 -30.20 -3.20 -6.33
C GLY A 17 -30.87 -3.84 -5.12
N GLY A 18 -30.22 -4.84 -4.52
CA GLY A 18 -30.68 -5.54 -3.33
C GLY A 18 -30.52 -4.71 -2.05
N GLU A 19 -29.51 -3.83 -1.98
CA GLU A 19 -29.27 -2.96 -0.82
C GLU A 19 -30.51 -2.10 -0.49
N ARG A 20 -31.15 -1.50 -1.50
CA ARG A 20 -32.36 -0.67 -1.34
C ARG A 20 -33.56 -1.38 -0.71
N THR A 21 -33.64 -2.70 -0.83
CA THR A 21 -34.83 -3.49 -0.41
C THR A 21 -34.52 -4.58 0.60
N GLY A 22 -33.24 -4.88 0.86
CA GLY A 22 -32.79 -6.02 1.67
C GLY A 22 -32.94 -7.39 1.00
N TYR A 23 -33.57 -7.46 -0.19
CA TYR A 23 -33.76 -8.68 -0.97
C TYR A 23 -33.87 -8.37 -2.47
N VAL A 24 -33.72 -9.39 -3.32
CA VAL A 24 -33.84 -9.28 -4.78
C VAL A 24 -34.85 -10.31 -5.30
N SER A 25 -35.81 -9.87 -6.13
CA SER A 25 -36.73 -10.81 -6.79
C SER A 25 -36.05 -11.55 -7.95
N VAL A 26 -36.46 -12.80 -8.20
CA VAL A 26 -35.92 -13.61 -9.30
C VAL A 26 -36.03 -12.91 -10.65
N HIS A 27 -37.12 -12.16 -10.90
CA HIS A 27 -37.32 -11.43 -12.14
C HIS A 27 -36.26 -10.33 -12.34
N LYS A 28 -35.97 -9.55 -11.29
CA LYS A 28 -34.97 -8.47 -11.33
C LYS A 28 -33.57 -9.05 -11.52
N PHE A 29 -33.25 -10.11 -10.78
CA PHE A 29 -31.95 -10.77 -10.86
C PHE A 29 -31.70 -11.39 -12.24
N VAL A 30 -32.64 -12.18 -12.77
CA VAL A 30 -32.50 -12.83 -14.08
C VAL A 30 -32.42 -11.80 -15.21
N ALA A 31 -33.15 -10.70 -15.13
CA ALA A 31 -33.07 -9.62 -16.13
C ALA A 31 -31.67 -8.96 -16.13
N MET A 32 -31.14 -8.66 -14.95
CA MET A 32 -29.78 -8.11 -14.78
C MET A 32 -28.72 -9.08 -15.30
N TRP A 33 -28.74 -10.33 -14.83
CA TRP A 33 -27.72 -11.32 -15.20
C TRP A 33 -27.77 -11.67 -16.70
N ARG A 34 -28.97 -11.79 -17.29
CA ARG A 34 -29.11 -12.00 -18.74
C ARG A 34 -28.49 -10.87 -19.55
N LYS A 35 -28.65 -9.62 -19.12
CA LYS A 35 -28.04 -8.46 -19.78
C LYS A 35 -26.50 -8.56 -19.72
N ILE A 36 -25.95 -8.87 -18.56
CA ILE A 36 -24.50 -9.04 -18.36
C ILE A 36 -23.95 -10.13 -19.28
N LEU A 37 -24.59 -11.30 -19.34
CA LEU A 37 -24.14 -12.41 -20.20
C LEU A 37 -24.21 -12.09 -21.71
N GLN A 38 -25.02 -11.11 -22.12
CA GLN A 38 -25.10 -10.66 -23.51
C GLN A 38 -24.00 -9.65 -23.88
N THR A 39 -23.51 -8.88 -22.91
CA THR A 39 -22.57 -7.77 -23.13
C THR A 39 -21.15 -8.06 -22.64
N CYS A 40 -20.95 -9.01 -21.73
CA CYS A 40 -19.68 -9.29 -21.08
C CYS A 40 -19.26 -10.75 -21.34
N TYR A 41 -18.12 -10.94 -22.00
CA TYR A 41 -17.67 -12.24 -22.49
C TYR A 41 -16.56 -12.89 -21.65
N ASP A 42 -16.08 -12.21 -20.62
CA ASP A 42 -15.07 -12.71 -19.67
C ASP A 42 -15.34 -12.17 -18.26
N ASP A 43 -14.64 -12.72 -17.28
CA ASP A 43 -14.87 -12.39 -15.88
C ASP A 43 -14.48 -10.95 -15.54
N ALA A 44 -13.43 -10.41 -16.19
CA ALA A 44 -13.09 -9.00 -16.05
C ALA A 44 -14.23 -8.07 -16.50
N ALA A 45 -14.83 -8.30 -17.67
CA ALA A 45 -15.95 -7.50 -18.15
C ALA A 45 -17.19 -7.69 -17.27
N LYS A 46 -17.47 -8.91 -16.79
CA LYS A 46 -18.59 -9.15 -15.86
C LYS A 46 -18.38 -8.39 -14.56
N PHE A 47 -17.21 -8.50 -13.95
CA PHE A 47 -16.89 -7.86 -12.67
C PHE A 47 -16.96 -6.34 -12.77
N VAL A 48 -16.36 -5.74 -13.81
CA VAL A 48 -16.49 -4.29 -14.05
C VAL A 48 -17.95 -3.88 -14.23
N HIS A 49 -18.74 -4.63 -14.99
CA HIS A 49 -20.15 -4.29 -15.19
C HIS A 49 -21.01 -4.41 -13.93
N LEU A 50 -20.62 -5.29 -12.99
CA LEU A 50 -21.32 -5.45 -11.71
C LEU A 50 -21.09 -4.27 -10.77
N LEU A 51 -19.88 -3.69 -10.76
CA LEU A 51 -19.50 -2.64 -9.82
C LEU A 51 -19.63 -1.22 -10.40
N MET A 52 -19.52 -1.05 -11.72
CA MET A 52 -19.44 0.28 -12.32
C MET A 52 -20.70 1.12 -12.10
N SER A 53 -20.49 2.41 -11.89
CA SER A 53 -21.56 3.41 -11.94
C SER A 53 -22.23 3.47 -13.34
N PRO A 54 -23.55 3.76 -13.43
CA PRO A 54 -24.26 3.82 -14.72
C PRO A 54 -23.63 4.82 -15.69
N GLY A 55 -23.36 4.38 -16.92
CA GLY A 55 -22.76 5.22 -17.98
C GLY A 55 -21.23 5.16 -18.02
N CYS A 56 -20.58 4.60 -17.00
CA CYS A 56 -19.14 4.33 -17.00
C CYS A 56 -18.82 2.96 -17.64
N ASN A 57 -17.56 2.75 -17.98
CA ASN A 57 -17.00 1.47 -18.46
C ASN A 57 -15.67 1.11 -17.75
N TYR A 58 -15.50 1.64 -16.54
CA TYR A 58 -14.34 1.52 -15.67
C TYR A 58 -14.81 1.54 -14.21
N LEU A 59 -13.92 1.17 -13.28
CA LEU A 59 -14.15 1.24 -11.84
C LEU A 59 -13.31 2.36 -11.21
N VAL A 60 -13.94 3.17 -10.36
CA VAL A 60 -13.26 4.11 -9.45
C VAL A 60 -13.11 3.47 -8.06
N GLN A 61 -12.47 4.16 -7.12
CA GLN A 61 -12.17 3.60 -5.79
C GLN A 61 -13.45 3.22 -5.03
N GLU A 62 -14.45 4.09 -5.08
CA GLU A 62 -15.72 3.97 -4.38
C GLU A 62 -16.53 2.76 -4.85
N ASP A 63 -16.39 2.37 -6.12
CA ASP A 63 -17.10 1.22 -6.70
C ASP A 63 -16.69 -0.12 -6.03
N PHE A 64 -15.52 -0.18 -5.37
CA PHE A 64 -15.05 -1.37 -4.65
C PHE A 64 -15.58 -1.47 -3.21
N ILE A 65 -16.10 -0.39 -2.62
CA ILE A 65 -16.56 -0.36 -1.23
C ILE A 65 -17.63 -1.44 -0.97
N PRO A 66 -18.69 -1.59 -1.79
CA PRO A 66 -19.72 -2.61 -1.54
C PRO A 66 -19.19 -4.05 -1.58
N PHE A 67 -18.20 -4.31 -2.42
CA PHE A 67 -17.53 -5.60 -2.51
C PHE A 67 -16.71 -5.90 -1.25
N LEU A 68 -15.84 -4.98 -0.86
CA LEU A 68 -14.96 -5.17 0.31
C LEU A 68 -15.75 -5.19 1.62
N GLN A 69 -16.82 -4.41 1.71
CA GLN A 69 -17.75 -4.45 2.83
C GLN A 69 -18.32 -5.86 3.05
N ASP A 70 -18.70 -6.55 1.97
CA ASP A 70 -19.18 -7.93 2.02
C ASP A 70 -18.05 -8.91 2.39
N VAL A 71 -16.82 -8.69 1.90
CA VAL A 71 -15.64 -9.48 2.30
C VAL A 71 -15.41 -9.38 3.81
N VAL A 72 -15.29 -8.18 4.38
CA VAL A 72 -15.13 -7.98 5.83
C VAL A 72 -16.28 -8.61 6.61
N ASN A 73 -17.51 -8.48 6.12
CA ASN A 73 -18.69 -9.00 6.79
C ASN A 73 -18.85 -10.52 6.73
N SER A 74 -18.09 -11.24 5.89
CA SER A 74 -18.33 -12.67 5.67
C SER A 74 -17.09 -13.56 5.73
N HIS A 75 -15.90 -13.03 5.49
CA HIS A 75 -14.68 -13.82 5.54
C HIS A 75 -14.33 -14.23 6.98
N PRO A 76 -14.03 -15.51 7.27
CA PRO A 76 -13.74 -15.97 8.63
C PRO A 76 -12.52 -15.28 9.24
N GLY A 77 -11.45 -15.09 8.44
CA GLY A 77 -10.24 -14.38 8.84
C GLY A 77 -10.40 -12.87 9.13
N LEU A 78 -11.58 -12.28 8.91
CA LEU A 78 -11.88 -10.87 9.24
C LEU A 78 -13.03 -10.74 10.24
N SER A 79 -13.43 -11.84 10.88
CA SER A 79 -14.58 -11.86 11.79
C SER A 79 -14.44 -10.89 12.98
N PHE A 80 -13.24 -10.73 13.50
CA PHE A 80 -12.92 -9.80 14.58
C PHE A 80 -13.05 -8.32 14.17
N LEU A 81 -12.83 -8.00 12.88
CA LEU A 81 -12.83 -6.62 12.38
C LEU A 81 -14.26 -6.04 12.29
N LYS A 82 -15.29 -6.89 12.31
CA LYS A 82 -16.69 -6.46 12.18
C LYS A 82 -17.15 -5.53 13.30
N GLU A 83 -16.60 -5.69 14.50
CA GLU A 83 -17.00 -4.94 15.68
C GLU A 83 -16.20 -3.63 15.86
N ALA A 84 -15.11 -3.44 15.08
CA ALA A 84 -14.22 -2.29 15.16
C ALA A 84 -14.40 -1.34 13.96
N ALA A 85 -15.40 -0.46 14.03
CA ALA A 85 -15.81 0.42 12.92
C ALA A 85 -14.69 1.32 12.36
N GLU A 86 -13.78 1.80 13.21
CA GLU A 86 -12.66 2.64 12.78
C GLU A 86 -11.68 1.85 11.89
N PHE A 87 -11.17 0.72 12.41
CA PHE A 87 -10.28 -0.19 11.68
C PHE A 87 -10.95 -0.77 10.42
N HIS A 88 -12.26 -0.97 10.46
CA HIS A 88 -13.04 -1.44 9.31
C HIS A 88 -12.87 -0.53 8.09
N SER A 89 -13.12 0.78 8.27
CA SER A 89 -13.02 1.75 7.18
C SER A 89 -11.58 1.87 6.65
N ARG A 90 -10.60 1.77 7.56
CA ARG A 90 -9.17 1.85 7.23
C ARG A 90 -8.69 0.64 6.45
N TYR A 91 -9.09 -0.57 6.85
CA TYR A 91 -8.80 -1.78 6.12
C TYR A 91 -9.35 -1.73 4.69
N ILE A 92 -10.62 -1.35 4.52
CA ILE A 92 -11.23 -1.19 3.18
C ILE A 92 -10.43 -0.18 2.35
N THR A 93 -10.10 0.98 2.93
CA THR A 93 -9.31 2.02 2.24
C THR A 93 -7.96 1.47 1.79
N THR A 94 -7.25 0.75 2.64
CA THR A 94 -5.94 0.17 2.35
C THR A 94 -6.02 -0.88 1.25
N VAL A 95 -6.99 -1.80 1.33
CA VAL A 95 -7.18 -2.80 0.27
C VAL A 95 -7.50 -2.13 -1.08
N ILE A 96 -8.34 -1.09 -1.10
CA ILE A 96 -8.60 -0.30 -2.33
C ILE A 96 -7.30 0.32 -2.86
N GLN A 97 -6.50 0.95 -2.00
CA GLN A 97 -5.23 1.55 -2.44
C GLN A 97 -4.31 0.47 -3.03
N ARG A 98 -4.18 -0.70 -2.40
CA ARG A 98 -3.38 -1.82 -2.91
C ARG A 98 -3.91 -2.36 -4.24
N ILE A 99 -5.23 -2.46 -4.41
CA ILE A 99 -5.86 -2.81 -5.70
C ILE A 99 -5.45 -1.79 -6.77
N PHE A 100 -5.58 -0.49 -6.51
CA PHE A 100 -5.23 0.52 -7.52
C PHE A 100 -3.73 0.61 -7.77
N TYR A 101 -2.91 0.41 -6.75
CA TYR A 101 -1.46 0.37 -6.84
C TYR A 101 -0.97 -0.73 -7.80
N THR A 102 -1.57 -1.91 -7.73
CA THR A 102 -1.19 -3.07 -8.54
C THR A 102 -1.93 -3.12 -9.89
N VAL A 103 -3.22 -2.79 -9.93
CA VAL A 103 -4.07 -2.98 -11.12
C VAL A 103 -4.11 -1.75 -12.02
N ASN A 104 -4.23 -0.53 -11.47
CA ASN A 104 -4.41 0.69 -12.27
C ASN A 104 -3.06 1.26 -12.78
N ARG A 105 -2.36 0.48 -13.59
CA ARG A 105 -1.03 0.83 -14.13
C ARG A 105 -1.01 2.09 -14.99
N SER A 106 -2.16 2.58 -15.44
CA SER A 106 -2.29 3.84 -16.17
C SER A 106 -2.25 5.10 -15.28
N TRP A 107 -2.30 4.97 -13.94
CA TRP A 107 -2.45 6.08 -12.98
C TRP A 107 -3.71 6.94 -13.20
N SER A 108 -4.65 6.49 -14.02
CA SER A 108 -5.84 7.26 -14.41
C SER A 108 -6.88 7.41 -13.30
N GLY A 109 -6.78 6.59 -12.25
CA GLY A 109 -7.82 6.44 -11.24
C GLY A 109 -9.06 5.68 -11.71
N LYS A 110 -8.98 5.04 -12.87
CA LYS A 110 -10.09 4.34 -13.52
C LYS A 110 -9.62 2.96 -13.97
N ILE A 111 -9.92 1.92 -13.19
CA ILE A 111 -9.59 0.54 -13.54
C ILE A 111 -10.46 0.10 -14.72
N THR A 112 -9.82 -0.19 -15.85
CA THR A 112 -10.50 -0.70 -17.05
C THR A 112 -10.58 -2.23 -17.04
N CYS A 113 -11.45 -2.80 -17.87
CA CYS A 113 -11.48 -4.26 -18.09
C CYS A 113 -10.12 -4.80 -18.53
N ASN A 114 -9.34 -4.03 -19.31
CA ASN A 114 -8.04 -4.47 -19.81
C ASN A 114 -6.97 -4.49 -18.72
N GLU A 115 -6.98 -3.51 -17.81
CA GLU A 115 -6.10 -3.53 -16.64
C GLU A 115 -6.45 -4.70 -15.71
N LEU A 116 -7.75 -4.91 -15.45
CA LEU A 116 -8.21 -6.03 -14.63
C LEU A 116 -7.85 -7.40 -15.20
N ARG A 117 -7.88 -7.58 -16.54
CA ARG A 117 -7.44 -8.82 -17.20
C ARG A 117 -5.96 -9.10 -17.04
N LYS A 118 -5.14 -8.05 -16.95
CA LYS A 118 -3.68 -8.16 -16.89
C LYS A 118 -3.17 -8.29 -15.46
N SER A 119 -4.02 -8.09 -14.46
CA SER A 119 -3.71 -8.37 -13.07
C SER A 119 -4.14 -9.77 -12.66
N ASN A 120 -3.79 -10.12 -11.44
CA ASN A 120 -4.18 -11.34 -10.75
C ASN A 120 -5.30 -11.10 -9.70
N PHE A 121 -5.97 -9.95 -9.75
CA PHE A 121 -6.97 -9.58 -8.75
C PHE A 121 -8.14 -10.56 -8.70
N LEU A 122 -8.71 -10.94 -9.86
CA LEU A 122 -9.85 -11.87 -9.89
C LEU A 122 -9.50 -13.28 -9.43
N GLN A 123 -8.25 -13.69 -9.61
CA GLN A 123 -7.70 -14.94 -9.09
C GLN A 123 -7.67 -14.88 -7.56
N ASN A 124 -7.19 -13.78 -6.97
CA ASN A 124 -7.23 -13.57 -5.51
C ASN A 124 -8.68 -13.49 -4.98
N VAL A 125 -9.61 -12.88 -5.71
CA VAL A 125 -11.04 -12.86 -5.33
C VAL A 125 -11.62 -14.27 -5.28
N ALA A 126 -11.19 -15.18 -6.16
CA ALA A 126 -11.60 -16.58 -6.11
C ALA A 126 -11.00 -17.30 -4.89
N LEU A 127 -9.71 -17.06 -4.59
CA LEU A 127 -9.03 -17.68 -3.45
C LEU A 127 -9.63 -17.31 -2.07
N LEU A 128 -10.36 -16.19 -1.95
CA LEU A 128 -11.06 -15.82 -0.71
C LEU A 128 -12.03 -16.89 -0.18
N GLU A 129 -12.55 -17.77 -1.05
CA GLU A 129 -13.43 -18.88 -0.63
C GLU A 129 -12.67 -20.14 -0.24
N GLU A 130 -11.40 -20.23 -0.60
CA GLU A 130 -10.52 -21.39 -0.38
C GLU A 130 -9.61 -21.17 0.84
N GLU A 131 -9.09 -19.94 1.00
CA GLU A 131 -8.14 -19.57 2.05
C GLU A 131 -8.85 -18.97 3.27
N ALA A 132 -8.92 -19.73 4.36
CA ALA A 132 -9.57 -19.27 5.60
C ALA A 132 -8.74 -18.21 6.35
N ASP A 133 -7.41 -18.30 6.23
CA ASP A 133 -6.48 -17.31 6.76
C ASP A 133 -6.26 -16.21 5.72
N ILE A 134 -6.77 -15.01 6.02
CA ILE A 134 -6.72 -13.87 5.10
C ILE A 134 -5.28 -13.39 4.86
N ASN A 135 -4.34 -13.68 5.76
CA ASN A 135 -2.96 -13.24 5.67
C ASN A 135 -2.16 -14.01 4.61
N GLN A 136 -2.62 -15.19 4.19
CA GLN A 136 -2.06 -15.92 3.05
C GLN A 136 -2.31 -15.20 1.71
N LEU A 137 -3.31 -14.33 1.64
CA LEU A 137 -3.63 -13.52 0.46
C LEU A 137 -2.86 -12.20 0.47
N THR A 138 -1.53 -12.31 0.40
CA THR A 138 -0.57 -11.23 0.62
C THR A 138 -0.77 -10.06 -0.34
N GLU A 139 -1.13 -10.30 -1.60
CA GLU A 139 -1.14 -9.27 -2.66
C GLU A 139 -2.14 -8.12 -2.44
N TYR A 140 -3.30 -8.42 -1.86
CA TYR A 140 -4.38 -7.43 -1.70
C TYR A 140 -4.99 -7.43 -0.30
N PHE A 141 -5.34 -8.61 0.23
CA PHE A 141 -6.30 -8.75 1.32
C PHE A 141 -5.68 -8.98 2.70
N SER A 142 -4.39 -9.30 2.78
CA SER A 142 -3.70 -9.55 4.06
C SER A 142 -3.97 -8.45 5.10
N TYR A 143 -4.43 -8.88 6.27
CA TYR A 143 -4.70 -8.00 7.41
C TYR A 143 -3.39 -7.56 8.07
N GLU A 144 -2.38 -8.44 8.14
CA GLU A 144 -1.04 -8.12 8.65
C GLU A 144 -0.42 -6.93 7.91
N HIS A 145 -0.48 -6.96 6.57
CA HIS A 145 0.01 -5.85 5.75
C HIS A 145 -0.74 -4.55 6.03
N PHE A 146 -2.06 -4.62 6.18
CA PHE A 146 -2.86 -3.45 6.57
C PHE A 146 -2.44 -2.92 7.94
N TYR A 147 -2.25 -3.80 8.91
CA TYR A 147 -1.92 -3.43 10.29
C TYR A 147 -0.60 -2.67 10.36
N VAL A 148 0.44 -3.16 9.69
CA VAL A 148 1.74 -2.46 9.59
C VAL A 148 1.57 -1.07 8.99
N ILE A 149 0.87 -0.95 7.84
CA ILE A 149 0.63 0.36 7.21
C ILE A 149 -0.11 1.31 8.15
N TYR A 150 -1.11 0.80 8.87
CA TYR A 150 -1.88 1.61 9.80
C TYR A 150 -1.06 2.07 11.00
N CYS A 151 -0.30 1.18 11.64
CA CYS A 151 0.58 1.52 12.78
C CYS A 151 1.62 2.57 12.38
N LYS A 152 2.30 2.39 11.25
CA LYS A 152 3.28 3.38 10.75
C LYS A 152 2.64 4.74 10.45
N PHE A 153 1.39 4.78 9.98
CA PHE A 153 0.68 6.04 9.82
C PHE A 153 0.35 6.66 11.19
N TRP A 154 -0.18 5.86 12.11
CA TRP A 154 -0.61 6.29 13.43
C TRP A 154 0.53 6.88 14.27
N GLU A 155 1.74 6.33 14.14
CA GLU A 155 2.95 6.88 14.76
C GLU A 155 3.28 8.31 14.28
N LEU A 156 2.94 8.64 13.04
CA LEU A 156 3.22 9.95 12.45
C LEU A 156 2.09 10.96 12.71
N ASP A 157 0.83 10.51 12.67
CA ASP A 157 -0.38 11.32 12.88
C ASP A 157 -0.67 11.54 14.38
N THR A 158 0.17 12.35 15.02
CA THR A 158 0.12 12.58 16.47
C THR A 158 -1.08 13.42 16.94
N ASP A 159 -1.68 14.21 16.06
CA ASP A 159 -2.90 14.99 16.33
C ASP A 159 -4.19 14.27 15.91
N HIS A 160 -4.06 13.06 15.33
CA HIS A 160 -5.16 12.16 14.96
C HIS A 160 -6.18 12.83 14.02
N ASP A 161 -5.70 13.69 13.12
CA ASP A 161 -6.55 14.39 12.17
C ASP A 161 -6.69 13.65 10.83
N LEU A 162 -6.01 12.49 10.71
CA LEU A 162 -6.01 11.59 9.55
C LEU A 162 -5.26 12.14 8.33
N TYR A 163 -4.44 13.17 8.56
CA TYR A 163 -3.52 13.74 7.61
C TYR A 163 -2.13 13.88 8.24
N ILE A 164 -1.11 13.81 7.41
CA ILE A 164 0.27 14.07 7.83
C ILE A 164 0.87 15.17 6.98
N ASP A 165 1.64 16.05 7.61
CA ASP A 165 2.38 17.10 6.93
C ASP A 165 3.82 16.66 6.60
N ARG A 166 4.60 17.58 5.99
CA ARG A 166 6.00 17.30 5.63
C ARG A 166 6.89 16.97 6.82
N LYS A 167 6.65 17.59 7.98
CA LYS A 167 7.43 17.36 9.20
C LYS A 167 7.07 16.02 9.81
N ASP A 168 5.78 15.65 9.78
CA ASP A 168 5.34 14.34 10.22
C ASP A 168 6.02 13.26 9.36
N LEU A 169 5.93 13.37 8.03
CA LEU A 169 6.55 12.41 7.12
C LEU A 169 8.08 12.37 7.25
N ALA A 170 8.72 13.50 7.56
CA ALA A 170 10.17 13.53 7.79
C ALA A 170 10.62 12.67 8.97
N ARG A 171 9.77 12.40 9.97
CA ARG A 171 10.12 11.54 11.11
C ARG A 171 10.12 10.05 10.76
N HIS A 172 9.51 9.67 9.63
CA HIS A 172 9.48 8.28 9.19
C HIS A 172 10.90 7.74 8.96
N ASN A 173 11.18 6.54 9.50
CA ASN A 173 12.49 5.86 9.48
C ASN A 173 13.64 6.82 9.82
N ASP A 174 13.54 7.52 10.97
CA ASP A 174 14.59 8.40 11.52
C ASP A 174 15.17 9.42 10.52
N HIS A 175 14.30 10.06 9.72
CA HIS A 175 14.69 11.02 8.69
C HIS A 175 15.53 10.41 7.55
N ALA A 176 15.29 9.13 7.20
CA ALA A 176 15.97 8.45 6.10
C ALA A 176 15.82 9.19 4.76
N ILE A 177 14.60 9.60 4.40
CA ILE A 177 14.32 10.27 3.13
C ILE A 177 14.73 11.75 3.18
N SER A 178 15.31 12.27 2.10
CA SER A 178 15.71 13.69 1.98
C SER A 178 14.51 14.65 2.02
N ASN A 179 14.69 15.86 2.56
CA ASN A 179 13.61 16.84 2.63
C ASN A 179 13.19 17.31 1.23
N ARG A 180 14.13 17.44 0.28
CA ARG A 180 13.83 17.72 -1.13
C ARG A 180 12.89 16.66 -1.69
N MET A 181 13.11 15.39 -1.39
CA MET A 181 12.22 14.32 -1.85
C MET A 181 10.85 14.36 -1.16
N ILE A 182 10.82 14.62 0.16
CA ILE A 182 9.57 14.82 0.89
C ILE A 182 8.76 15.97 0.27
N GLU A 183 9.37 17.11 -0.04
CA GLU A 183 8.69 18.21 -0.72
C GLU A 183 8.06 17.80 -2.05
N ARG A 184 8.70 16.89 -2.81
CA ARG A 184 8.17 16.36 -4.07
C ARG A 184 6.92 15.52 -3.87
N ILE A 185 6.80 14.75 -2.80
CA ILE A 185 5.59 13.99 -2.49
C ILE A 185 4.37 14.93 -2.33
N PHE A 186 4.57 16.07 -1.67
CA PHE A 186 3.52 17.08 -1.46
C PHE A 186 3.30 18.01 -2.67
N SER A 187 4.16 17.93 -3.69
CA SER A 187 4.13 18.81 -4.85
C SER A 187 3.03 18.51 -5.87
N GLY A 188 2.25 17.45 -5.68
CA GLY A 188 1.27 16.97 -6.67
C GLY A 188 1.84 16.02 -7.74
N ALA A 189 3.12 15.64 -7.63
CA ALA A 189 3.74 14.67 -8.54
C ALA A 189 3.06 13.28 -8.49
N VAL A 190 2.63 12.88 -7.29
CA VAL A 190 2.12 11.54 -6.97
C VAL A 190 0.77 11.54 -6.25
N THR A 191 0.26 12.70 -5.84
CA THR A 191 -1.06 12.82 -5.19
C THR A 191 -2.14 13.15 -6.22
N ARG A 192 -3.38 12.69 -5.97
CA ARG A 192 -4.52 12.99 -6.84
C ARG A 192 -5.15 14.33 -6.47
N GLY A 193 -5.40 15.16 -7.47
CA GLY A 193 -6.02 16.48 -7.28
C GLY A 193 -5.03 17.55 -6.80
N ARG A 194 -5.54 18.64 -6.24
CA ARG A 194 -4.73 19.81 -5.81
C ARG A 194 -4.70 20.01 -4.29
N LYS A 195 -5.29 19.08 -3.51
CA LYS A 195 -5.45 19.26 -2.06
C LYS A 195 -4.12 19.24 -1.34
N ALA A 196 -3.26 18.26 -1.62
CA ALA A 196 -1.94 18.16 -1.01
C ALA A 196 -1.05 19.39 -1.26
N GLN A 197 -1.08 19.93 -2.48
CA GLN A 197 -0.35 21.15 -2.86
C GLN A 197 -0.83 22.39 -2.08
N LYS A 198 -2.14 22.51 -1.87
CA LYS A 198 -2.75 23.68 -1.22
C LYS A 198 -2.61 23.62 0.30
N ASP A 199 -2.87 22.45 0.86
CA ASP A 199 -3.02 22.28 2.30
C ASP A 199 -1.69 21.85 2.95
N GLY A 200 -0.70 21.42 2.16
CA GLY A 200 0.59 20.94 2.66
C GLY A 200 0.49 19.65 3.48
N LYS A 201 -0.62 18.92 3.32
CA LYS A 201 -0.99 17.70 4.05
C LYS A 201 -1.40 16.60 3.07
N ILE A 202 -1.04 15.35 3.36
CA ILE A 202 -1.47 14.17 2.60
C ILE A 202 -2.37 13.27 3.45
N SER A 203 -3.29 12.56 2.80
CA SER A 203 -4.24 11.67 3.49
C SER A 203 -3.61 10.32 3.83
N TYR A 204 -4.29 9.53 4.68
CA TYR A 204 -3.96 8.10 4.87
C TYR A 204 -3.86 7.33 3.54
N ALA A 205 -4.75 7.60 2.59
CA ALA A 205 -4.71 6.92 1.29
C ALA A 205 -3.43 7.25 0.51
N ASP A 206 -2.98 8.51 0.52
CA ASP A 206 -1.72 8.90 -0.10
C ASP A 206 -0.51 8.28 0.64
N PHE A 207 -0.58 8.18 1.97
CA PHE A 207 0.46 7.53 2.77
C PHE A 207 0.61 6.03 2.45
N VAL A 208 -0.50 5.31 2.19
CA VAL A 208 -0.43 3.91 1.76
C VAL A 208 0.41 3.77 0.48
N TRP A 209 0.22 4.67 -0.49
CA TRP A 209 1.01 4.66 -1.73
C TRP A 209 2.48 5.00 -1.47
N PHE A 210 2.74 5.97 -0.60
CA PHE A 210 4.09 6.33 -0.17
C PHE A 210 4.81 5.11 0.43
N LEU A 211 4.23 4.49 1.46
CA LEU A 211 4.90 3.43 2.22
C LEU A 211 5.21 2.22 1.34
N ILE A 212 4.23 1.76 0.54
CA ILE A 212 4.45 0.63 -0.39
C ILE A 212 5.52 0.97 -1.44
N SER A 213 5.59 2.23 -1.89
CA SER A 213 6.62 2.66 -2.85
C SER A 213 7.99 2.77 -2.20
N GLU A 214 8.07 3.20 -0.96
CA GLU A 214 9.31 3.36 -0.20
C GLU A 214 9.98 2.01 0.07
N GLU A 215 9.17 1.03 0.51
CA GLU A 215 9.67 -0.25 0.97
C GLU A 215 10.00 -1.22 -0.18
N ASP A 216 9.32 -1.12 -1.33
CA ASP A 216 9.68 -1.87 -2.54
C ASP A 216 9.84 -0.97 -3.77
N LYS A 217 11.06 -0.46 -3.93
CA LYS A 217 11.51 0.37 -5.06
C LYS A 217 11.77 -0.41 -6.36
N LYS A 218 11.56 -1.72 -6.38
CA LYS A 218 11.76 -2.58 -7.57
C LYS A 218 10.47 -2.74 -8.38
N THR A 219 9.31 -2.54 -7.76
CA THR A 219 8.02 -2.69 -8.46
C THR A 219 7.84 -1.64 -9.56
N PRO A 220 7.17 -1.98 -10.69
CA PRO A 220 6.89 -1.02 -11.75
C PRO A 220 6.12 0.23 -11.30
N THR A 221 5.24 0.11 -10.28
CA THR A 221 4.49 1.23 -9.70
C THR A 221 5.39 2.13 -8.88
N SER A 222 6.23 1.57 -8.01
CA SER A 222 7.17 2.37 -7.21
C SER A 222 8.17 3.11 -8.09
N ILE A 223 8.68 2.47 -9.16
CA ILE A 223 9.57 3.12 -10.11
C ILE A 223 8.89 4.34 -10.77
N GLU A 224 7.60 4.23 -11.11
CA GLU A 224 6.83 5.37 -11.63
C GLU A 224 6.61 6.45 -10.56
N TYR A 225 6.35 6.06 -9.31
CA TYR A 225 6.16 6.97 -8.18
C TYR A 225 7.40 7.84 -7.98
N TRP A 226 8.57 7.22 -7.81
CA TRP A 226 9.81 7.95 -7.56
C TRP A 226 10.32 8.71 -8.78
N PHE A 227 10.13 8.16 -9.99
CA PHE A 227 10.46 8.90 -11.21
C PHE A 227 9.66 10.20 -11.32
N ARG A 228 8.35 10.18 -11.05
CA ARG A 228 7.51 11.39 -11.05
C ARG A 228 7.97 12.40 -10.01
N CYS A 229 8.45 11.95 -8.85
CA CYS A 229 9.00 12.83 -7.84
C CYS A 229 10.34 13.45 -8.29
N MET A 230 11.21 12.67 -8.93
CA MET A 230 12.53 13.14 -9.36
C MET A 230 12.49 14.02 -10.62
N ASP A 231 11.54 13.78 -11.52
CA ASP A 231 11.27 14.59 -12.71
C ASP A 231 10.63 15.92 -12.27
N LEU A 232 11.47 16.94 -12.09
CA LEU A 232 11.09 18.23 -11.50
C LEU A 232 10.28 19.06 -12.49
N ASP A 233 10.65 19.02 -13.78
CA ASP A 233 9.98 19.79 -14.83
C ASP A 233 8.89 19.00 -15.58
N GLY A 234 8.84 17.68 -15.39
CA GLY A 234 7.82 16.81 -15.97
C GLY A 234 8.02 16.51 -17.45
N ASP A 235 9.26 16.66 -17.97
CA ASP A 235 9.57 16.44 -19.38
C ASP A 235 9.71 14.95 -19.76
N GLY A 236 9.71 14.06 -18.77
CA GLY A 236 9.83 12.61 -18.94
C GLY A 236 11.27 12.09 -18.96
N ALA A 237 12.25 12.87 -18.54
CA ALA A 237 13.65 12.49 -18.42
C ALA A 237 14.35 13.14 -17.22
N LEU A 238 15.15 12.36 -16.49
CA LEU A 238 16.01 12.91 -15.44
C LEU A 238 17.28 13.48 -16.07
N SER A 239 17.41 14.79 -15.97
CA SER A 239 18.55 15.59 -16.35
C SER A 239 19.65 15.57 -15.28
N MET A 240 20.87 15.94 -15.66
CA MET A 240 21.99 16.05 -14.70
C MET A 240 21.68 17.07 -13.58
N TYR A 241 20.97 18.15 -13.91
CA TYR A 241 20.57 19.16 -12.95
C TYR A 241 19.66 18.58 -11.85
N GLU A 242 18.67 17.77 -12.24
CA GLU A 242 17.75 17.16 -11.28
C GLU A 242 18.46 16.13 -10.40
N LEU A 243 19.36 15.33 -10.98
CA LEU A 243 20.16 14.37 -10.22
C LEU A 243 21.08 15.08 -9.22
N GLU A 244 21.78 16.13 -9.64
CA GLU A 244 22.62 16.95 -8.76
C GLU A 244 21.79 17.62 -7.67
N TYR A 245 20.59 18.10 -7.99
CA TYR A 245 19.66 18.67 -7.03
C TYR A 245 19.30 17.68 -5.91
N PHE A 246 19.01 16.41 -6.18
CA PHE A 246 18.75 15.49 -5.06
C PHE A 246 20.04 15.08 -4.35
N TYR A 247 21.12 14.87 -5.11
CA TYR A 247 22.39 14.39 -4.55
C TYR A 247 23.06 15.41 -3.62
N GLU A 248 22.91 16.71 -3.87
CA GLU A 248 23.46 17.77 -3.00
C GLU A 248 22.99 17.63 -1.55
N GLU A 249 21.71 17.30 -1.31
CA GLU A 249 21.21 17.06 0.05
C GLU A 249 21.73 15.74 0.63
N GLN A 250 21.90 14.71 -0.19
CA GLN A 250 22.53 13.46 0.25
C GLN A 250 23.97 13.67 0.71
N CYS A 251 24.76 14.46 -0.01
CA CYS A 251 26.12 14.84 0.42
C CYS A 251 26.10 15.52 1.79
N GLN A 252 25.19 16.47 2.01
CA GLN A 252 25.04 17.15 3.30
C GLN A 252 24.67 16.19 4.43
N LYS A 253 23.79 15.21 4.16
CA LYS A 253 23.43 14.17 5.15
C LYS A 253 24.64 13.27 5.48
N LEU A 254 25.41 12.84 4.48
CA LEU A 254 26.63 12.04 4.66
C LEU A 254 27.69 12.80 5.47
N ASP A 255 27.92 14.07 5.15
CA ASP A 255 28.86 14.94 5.87
C ASP A 255 28.48 15.08 7.35
N ASN A 256 27.17 15.22 7.65
CA ASN A 256 26.67 15.27 9.03
C ASN A 256 26.91 13.97 9.81
N MET A 257 27.05 12.85 9.11
CA MET A 257 27.42 11.54 9.68
C MET A 257 28.95 11.30 9.68
N ALA A 258 29.75 12.31 9.28
CA ALA A 258 31.19 12.23 9.12
C ALA A 258 31.65 11.17 8.09
N ILE A 259 30.82 10.93 7.07
CA ILE A 259 31.11 10.07 5.92
C ILE A 259 31.42 10.98 4.73
N GLU A 260 32.59 10.84 4.13
CA GLU A 260 32.96 11.62 2.95
C GLU A 260 32.12 11.18 1.74
N PRO A 261 31.26 12.05 1.17
CA PRO A 261 30.46 11.70 0.02
C PRO A 261 31.31 11.62 -1.24
N LEU A 262 30.91 10.73 -2.16
CA LEU A 262 31.52 10.66 -3.48
C LEU A 262 31.22 11.96 -4.25
N PRO A 263 32.18 12.53 -5.01
CA PRO A 263 31.90 13.66 -5.88
C PRO A 263 30.77 13.34 -6.88
N PHE A 264 29.92 14.32 -7.19
CA PHE A 264 28.77 14.10 -8.07
C PHE A 264 29.15 13.52 -9.44
N GLU A 265 30.26 13.96 -10.04
CA GLU A 265 30.72 13.45 -11.34
C GLU A 265 31.02 11.93 -11.30
N ASP A 266 31.63 11.46 -10.21
CA ASP A 266 31.95 10.04 -10.02
C ASP A 266 30.67 9.23 -9.72
N CYS A 267 29.78 9.77 -8.87
CA CYS A 267 28.47 9.18 -8.60
C CYS A 267 27.63 9.05 -9.88
N LEU A 268 27.58 10.11 -10.68
CA LEU A 268 26.87 10.13 -11.95
C LEU A 268 27.42 9.08 -12.92
N CYS A 269 28.75 8.91 -13.00
CA CYS A 269 29.35 7.86 -13.82
C CYS A 269 28.89 6.46 -13.37
N GLN A 270 28.91 6.18 -12.07
CA GLN A 270 28.43 4.91 -11.52
C GLN A 270 26.95 4.67 -11.82
N MET A 271 26.11 5.70 -11.67
CA MET A 271 24.68 5.60 -11.94
C MET A 271 24.37 5.43 -13.43
N LEU A 272 25.14 6.06 -14.32
CA LEU A 272 25.02 5.86 -15.77
C LEU A 272 25.44 4.44 -16.18
N ASP A 273 26.49 3.89 -15.57
CA ASP A 273 26.91 2.50 -15.78
C ASP A 273 25.90 1.48 -15.23
N LEU A 274 25.22 1.81 -14.13
CA LEU A 274 24.16 1.00 -13.55
C LEU A 274 22.90 1.02 -14.43
N VAL A 275 22.43 2.20 -14.83
CA VAL A 275 21.17 2.36 -15.58
C VAL A 275 21.32 2.02 -17.06
N LYS A 276 22.48 2.33 -17.65
CA LYS A 276 22.77 2.23 -19.10
C LYS A 276 21.65 2.85 -19.94
N PRO A 277 21.46 4.18 -19.86
CA PRO A 277 20.39 4.86 -20.57
C PRO A 277 20.55 4.71 -22.08
N GLN A 278 19.43 4.69 -22.80
CA GLN A 278 19.45 4.54 -24.27
C GLN A 278 20.09 5.74 -24.97
N TYR A 279 20.00 6.93 -24.36
CA TYR A 279 20.54 8.17 -24.90
C TYR A 279 21.41 8.86 -23.85
N GLU A 280 22.55 9.39 -24.27
CA GLU A 280 23.45 10.10 -23.37
C GLU A 280 22.80 11.35 -22.76
N GLY A 281 23.15 11.63 -21.51
CA GLY A 281 22.75 12.84 -20.79
C GLY A 281 21.30 12.88 -20.30
N LYS A 282 20.52 11.81 -20.49
CA LYS A 282 19.14 11.72 -19.99
C LYS A 282 18.79 10.30 -19.54
N ILE A 283 18.16 10.18 -18.37
CA ILE A 283 17.66 8.89 -17.86
C ILE A 283 16.14 8.89 -17.94
N THR A 284 15.55 8.00 -18.72
CA THR A 284 14.08 7.90 -18.84
C THR A 284 13.50 6.86 -17.90
N LEU A 285 12.20 6.95 -17.63
CA LEU A 285 11.46 5.91 -16.92
C LEU A 285 11.64 4.51 -17.54
N HIS A 286 11.75 4.45 -18.88
CA HIS A 286 11.99 3.19 -19.58
C HIS A 286 13.36 2.59 -19.26
N ASP A 287 14.39 3.43 -19.14
CA ASP A 287 15.74 2.99 -18.80
C ASP A 287 15.78 2.42 -17.37
N LEU A 288 15.16 3.11 -16.40
CA LEU A 288 15.06 2.64 -15.01
C LEU A 288 14.31 1.31 -14.90
N LYS A 289 13.18 1.14 -15.59
CA LYS A 289 12.47 -0.16 -15.59
C LYS A 289 13.26 -1.31 -16.21
N ARG A 290 14.22 -0.98 -17.09
CA ARG A 290 15.07 -1.97 -17.78
C ARG A 290 16.28 -2.39 -16.95
N CYS A 291 16.85 -1.51 -16.13
CA CYS A 291 18.12 -1.76 -15.45
C CYS A 291 18.03 -2.75 -14.27
N LYS A 292 16.83 -2.98 -13.71
CA LYS A 292 16.55 -3.91 -12.59
C LYS A 292 17.24 -3.58 -11.25
N LEU A 293 18.06 -2.54 -11.20
CA LEU A 293 18.75 -2.04 -10.01
C LEU A 293 18.22 -0.66 -9.59
N THR A 294 16.93 -0.40 -9.85
CA THR A 294 16.33 0.92 -9.64
C THR A 294 16.27 1.33 -8.18
N ASN A 295 16.13 0.36 -7.27
CA ASN A 295 16.18 0.61 -5.83
C ASN A 295 17.51 1.24 -5.41
N VAL A 296 18.63 0.69 -5.90
CA VAL A 296 19.97 1.25 -5.64
C VAL A 296 20.06 2.67 -6.19
N PHE A 297 19.64 2.87 -7.44
CA PHE A 297 19.63 4.20 -8.07
C PHE A 297 18.86 5.23 -7.22
N PHE A 298 17.64 4.89 -6.80
CA PHE A 298 16.81 5.80 -6.02
C PHE A 298 17.39 6.06 -4.62
N ASP A 299 17.82 5.02 -3.91
CA ASP A 299 18.36 5.16 -2.56
C ASP A 299 19.62 6.05 -2.57
N THR A 300 20.50 5.94 -3.58
CA THR A 300 21.66 6.84 -3.76
C THR A 300 21.28 8.32 -3.77
N PHE A 301 20.16 8.68 -4.39
CA PHE A 301 19.76 10.09 -4.54
C PHE A 301 18.92 10.64 -3.40
N PHE A 302 18.23 9.82 -2.59
CA PHE A 302 17.33 10.38 -1.58
C PHE A 302 17.05 9.54 -0.33
N ASN A 303 17.56 8.32 -0.18
CA ASN A 303 17.39 7.53 1.05
C ASN A 303 18.75 7.18 1.64
N ILE A 304 19.13 7.87 2.72
CA ILE A 304 20.46 7.72 3.32
C ILE A 304 20.69 6.36 3.98
N GLU A 305 19.66 5.81 4.64
CA GLU A 305 19.77 4.55 5.37
C GLU A 305 19.96 3.38 4.40
N LYS A 306 19.04 3.25 3.44
CA LYS A 306 19.11 2.18 2.42
C LYS A 306 20.33 2.33 1.52
N TYR A 307 20.80 3.56 1.26
CA TYR A 307 22.07 3.80 0.56
C TYR A 307 23.26 3.20 1.33
N LEU A 308 23.37 3.46 2.64
CA LEU A 308 24.46 2.92 3.45
C LEU A 308 24.43 1.39 3.54
N ASP A 309 23.23 0.78 3.53
CA ASP A 309 23.08 -0.67 3.48
C ASP A 309 23.60 -1.27 2.17
N HIS A 310 23.37 -0.59 1.03
CA HIS A 310 23.90 -1.04 -0.27
C HIS A 310 25.43 -0.94 -0.33
N GLU A 311 26.02 0.10 0.27
CA GLU A 311 27.48 0.28 0.32
C GLU A 311 28.17 -0.78 1.19
N GLN A 312 27.49 -1.28 2.23
CA GLN A 312 28.01 -2.35 3.09
C GLN A 312 27.86 -3.75 2.47
N LYS A 313 26.89 -3.94 1.59
CA LYS A 313 26.69 -5.20 0.86
C LYS A 313 27.69 -5.30 -0.28
N ASP A 314 28.63 -6.26 -0.19
CA ASP A 314 29.60 -6.54 -1.26
C ASP A 314 28.90 -6.64 -2.64
N GLN A 315 29.47 -6.00 -3.68
CA GLN A 315 28.94 -6.00 -5.06
C GLN A 315 28.65 -7.42 -5.60
N PHE A 316 29.36 -8.44 -5.09
CA PHE A 316 29.14 -9.85 -5.45
C PHE A 316 27.89 -10.48 -4.82
N SER A 317 27.43 -9.98 -3.67
CA SER A 317 26.19 -10.44 -3.02
C SER A 317 24.98 -9.96 -3.79
N MET A 318 24.98 -8.68 -4.19
CA MET A 318 23.88 -8.03 -4.92
C MET A 318 23.62 -8.68 -6.30
N LEU A 319 24.67 -9.15 -6.97
CA LEU A 319 24.55 -9.85 -8.26
C LEU A 319 24.01 -11.28 -8.13
N ARG A 320 24.25 -11.96 -7.02
CA ARG A 320 23.74 -13.33 -6.78
C ARG A 320 22.24 -13.32 -6.47
N ASP A 321 21.77 -12.31 -5.76
CA ASP A 321 20.33 -12.13 -5.49
C ASP A 321 19.54 -11.88 -6.79
N SER A 322 20.19 -11.34 -7.84
CA SER A 322 19.55 -11.16 -9.15
C SER A 322 19.44 -12.43 -10.00
N GLU A 323 20.17 -13.52 -9.68
CA GLU A 323 20.24 -14.75 -10.51
C GLU A 323 19.39 -15.91 -9.97
N GLY A 324 18.75 -15.75 -8.80
CA GLY A 324 17.90 -16.76 -8.16
C GLY A 324 16.43 -16.68 -8.59
N GLU A 325 16.04 -17.35 -9.67
CA GLU A 325 14.63 -17.53 -10.09
C GLU A 325 13.83 -18.49 -9.15
N SER A 326 13.99 -18.36 -7.84
CA SER A 326 12.96 -18.80 -6.89
C SER A 326 11.89 -17.71 -6.83
N GLN A 327 10.64 -18.06 -6.49
CA GLN A 327 9.59 -17.09 -6.21
C GLN A 327 9.99 -16.27 -4.98
N GLU A 328 10.88 -15.29 -5.16
CA GLU A 328 11.38 -14.47 -4.07
C GLU A 328 10.22 -13.63 -3.55
N ILE A 329 9.95 -13.78 -2.26
CA ILE A 329 9.06 -12.91 -1.49
C ILE A 329 9.48 -11.47 -1.77
N SER A 330 8.53 -10.62 -2.12
CA SER A 330 8.80 -9.21 -2.46
C SER A 330 9.42 -8.46 -1.27
N ASP A 331 10.13 -7.36 -1.54
CA ASP A 331 10.73 -6.57 -0.47
C ASP A 331 9.64 -6.02 0.48
N TRP A 332 8.48 -5.65 -0.08
CA TRP A 332 7.29 -5.26 0.69
C TRP A 332 6.79 -6.38 1.62
N GLU A 333 6.66 -7.62 1.12
CA GLU A 333 6.18 -8.74 1.92
C GLU A 333 7.15 -9.11 3.04
N LYS A 334 8.46 -9.04 2.78
CA LYS A 334 9.48 -9.24 3.83
C LYS A 334 9.36 -8.17 4.91
N TYR A 335 9.34 -6.89 4.51
CA TYR A 335 9.18 -5.76 5.42
C TYR A 335 7.92 -5.89 6.26
N ALA A 336 6.77 -6.14 5.62
CA ALA A 336 5.49 -6.23 6.32
C ALA A 336 5.45 -7.41 7.32
N ALA A 337 6.05 -8.55 6.98
CA ALA A 337 6.15 -9.67 7.91
C ALA A 337 7.05 -9.35 9.11
N GLU A 338 8.23 -8.76 8.87
CA GLU A 338 9.19 -8.40 9.92
C GLU A 338 8.61 -7.33 10.87
N GLU A 339 8.02 -6.26 10.33
CA GLU A 339 7.40 -5.21 11.14
C GLU A 339 6.19 -5.70 11.92
N TYR A 340 5.38 -6.58 11.33
CA TYR A 340 4.26 -7.18 12.05
C TYR A 340 4.74 -8.00 13.24
N ASP A 341 5.76 -8.84 13.07
CA ASP A 341 6.36 -9.62 14.15
C ASP A 341 6.90 -8.72 15.28
N ILE A 342 7.52 -7.58 14.93
CA ILE A 342 8.01 -6.59 15.90
C ILE A 342 6.83 -5.98 16.68
N LEU A 343 5.79 -5.49 15.98
CA LEU A 343 4.62 -4.87 16.60
C LEU A 343 3.91 -5.83 17.57
N VAL A 344 3.75 -7.10 17.18
CA VAL A 344 3.16 -8.13 18.04
C VAL A 344 4.05 -8.41 19.25
N ALA A 345 5.37 -8.43 19.08
CA ALA A 345 6.30 -8.64 20.19
C ALA A 345 6.30 -7.47 21.18
N GLU A 346 6.20 -6.23 20.70
CA GLU A 346 6.12 -5.02 21.52
C GLU A 346 4.82 -4.96 22.33
N GLU A 347 3.69 -5.31 21.72
CA GLU A 347 2.40 -5.40 22.40
C GLU A 347 2.43 -6.47 23.51
N ALA A 348 2.95 -7.67 23.20
CA ALA A 348 3.08 -8.76 24.17
C ALA A 348 4.05 -8.43 25.32
N ALA A 349 5.04 -7.57 25.08
CA ALA A 349 5.92 -7.06 26.12
C ALA A 349 5.19 -6.01 26.98
N SER A 350 4.46 -5.06 26.38
CA SER A 350 3.69 -4.05 27.12
C SER A 350 2.70 -4.67 28.11
N ASP A 351 1.99 -5.73 27.69
CA ASP A 351 1.03 -6.44 28.54
C ASP A 351 1.68 -7.16 29.73
N GLN A 352 2.87 -7.74 29.54
CA GLN A 352 3.62 -8.40 30.62
C GLN A 352 4.07 -7.44 31.72
N TRP A 353 4.33 -6.18 31.37
CA TRP A 353 4.72 -5.15 32.34
C TRP A 353 3.51 -4.57 33.07
N ASN A 354 2.34 -4.57 32.43
CA ASN A 354 1.08 -4.13 33.05
C ASN A 354 0.53 -5.17 34.04
N ASP A 355 0.67 -6.47 33.75
CA ASP A 355 0.34 -7.58 34.67
C ASP A 355 1.33 -7.73 35.86
N GLY A 356 2.51 -7.10 35.77
CA GLY A 356 3.57 -7.18 36.77
C GLY A 356 3.29 -6.41 38.08
N TYR A 357 2.24 -5.59 38.13
CA TYR A 357 1.88 -4.79 39.30
C TYR A 357 0.72 -5.35 40.15
N GLU A 358 0.02 -6.40 39.71
CA GLU A 358 -1.07 -7.03 40.50
C GLU A 358 -0.78 -8.45 41.03
N ALA A 359 0.33 -9.08 40.65
CA ALA A 359 0.63 -10.44 41.11
C ALA A 359 1.41 -10.49 42.44
N GLU A 360 0.77 -10.14 43.56
CA GLU A 360 1.23 -10.61 44.88
C GLU A 360 1.00 -12.13 45.00
N LEU A 361 2.11 -12.87 44.97
CA LEU A 361 2.41 -14.12 45.68
C LEU A 361 1.39 -15.28 45.60
N ASN A 362 1.68 -16.29 44.76
CA ASN A 362 1.52 -17.69 45.17
C ASN A 362 2.45 -18.63 44.36
N PRO A 363 3.28 -19.46 45.02
CA PRO A 363 4.23 -20.34 44.34
C PRO A 363 3.67 -21.74 44.18
N THR A 364 3.15 -22.10 43.00
CA THR A 364 3.21 -23.47 42.47
C THR A 364 2.74 -23.52 41.02
N ASP A 365 3.60 -24.11 40.19
CA ASP A 365 3.33 -24.87 38.96
C ASP A 365 3.84 -24.27 37.64
N HIS A 366 5.17 -24.41 37.50
CA HIS A 366 5.87 -24.48 36.22
C HIS A 366 5.44 -25.71 35.41
N GLN A 367 4.43 -25.57 34.55
CA GLN A 367 4.18 -26.55 33.46
C GLN A 367 3.23 -26.05 32.34
N LYS A 368 3.39 -24.80 31.88
CA LYS A 368 2.52 -24.22 30.81
C LYS A 368 3.22 -23.63 29.58
N ALA A 369 4.52 -23.87 29.38
CA ALA A 369 5.24 -23.28 28.23
C ALA A 369 4.82 -23.83 26.86
N ASN A 370 4.32 -25.07 26.77
CA ASN A 370 3.96 -25.69 25.47
C ASN A 370 2.46 -25.65 25.12
N VAL A 371 1.60 -25.22 26.04
CA VAL A 371 0.15 -25.07 25.79
C VAL A 371 -0.20 -23.64 25.33
N LEU A 372 0.62 -22.65 25.70
CA LEU A 372 0.45 -21.25 25.30
C LEU A 372 0.61 -21.06 23.78
N LYS A 373 1.55 -21.77 23.14
CA LYS A 373 1.80 -21.64 21.70
C LYS A 373 0.60 -22.07 20.83
N TYR A 374 -0.23 -23.01 21.32
CA TYR A 374 -1.42 -23.50 20.60
C TYR A 374 -2.73 -22.80 21.01
N GLN A 375 -2.70 -21.97 22.08
CA GLN A 375 -3.84 -21.18 22.54
C GLN A 375 -3.76 -19.70 22.13
N MET A 376 -2.58 -19.19 21.75
CA MET A 376 -2.40 -17.83 21.22
C MET A 376 -3.01 -17.63 19.84
N GLU A 377 -3.16 -18.69 19.02
CA GLU A 377 -3.81 -18.61 17.69
C GLU A 377 -5.34 -18.39 17.74
N LYS A 378 -5.98 -18.37 18.92
CA LYS A 378 -7.46 -18.42 19.05
C LYS A 378 -8.11 -17.38 19.96
N ARG A 379 -7.42 -16.32 20.38
CA ARG A 379 -8.07 -15.24 21.14
C ARG A 379 -8.14 -13.97 20.31
N PRO A 380 -9.32 -13.32 20.20
CA PRO A 380 -9.38 -11.95 19.71
C PRO A 380 -8.71 -11.07 20.77
N PHE A 381 -7.58 -10.48 20.39
CA PHE A 381 -6.88 -9.48 21.19
C PHE A 381 -7.64 -8.15 21.11
N PHE A 382 -7.75 -7.48 22.26
CA PHE A 382 -7.92 -6.04 22.53
C PHE A 382 -8.95 -5.73 23.63
N GLU A 383 -8.44 -5.15 24.73
CA GLU A 383 -9.19 -4.22 25.58
C GLU A 383 -9.00 -2.79 25.03
N MET A 384 -10.11 -2.12 24.70
CA MET A 384 -10.13 -0.79 24.11
C MET A 384 -9.89 0.32 25.15
N PRO A 385 -9.05 1.33 24.88
CA PRO A 385 -9.15 2.62 25.54
C PRO A 385 -10.36 3.37 24.97
N SER A 386 -11.51 3.25 25.63
CA SER A 386 -12.64 4.12 25.35
C SER A 386 -12.33 5.52 25.86
N HIS A 387 -12.12 6.50 24.97
CA HIS A 387 -12.54 7.90 25.11
C HIS A 387 -12.02 8.68 23.90
N LEU A 388 -12.91 9.15 23.03
CA LEU A 388 -13.04 10.55 22.58
C LEU A 388 -14.11 10.65 21.47
N ALA A 389 -14.73 11.82 21.41
CA ALA A 389 -16.07 12.07 20.90
C ALA A 389 -16.17 12.06 19.36
N GLY A 390 -17.33 11.62 18.87
CA GLY A 390 -17.65 11.49 17.46
C GLY A 390 -17.52 12.78 16.65
N VAL A 391 -17.04 12.60 15.42
CA VAL A 391 -17.11 13.58 14.33
C VAL A 391 -17.82 12.88 13.17
N ASP A 392 -18.91 13.50 12.71
CA ASP A 392 -19.70 13.07 11.56
C ASP A 392 -18.84 12.97 10.30
N LEU A 393 -18.85 11.80 9.66
CA LEU A 393 -18.29 11.54 8.33
C LEU A 393 -19.43 11.66 7.30
N ASP A 394 -19.97 12.85 7.11
CA ASP A 394 -20.90 13.15 6.02
C ASP A 394 -20.68 14.58 5.54
N GLU A 395 -19.79 14.75 4.54
CA GLU A 395 -19.86 15.75 3.46
C GLU A 395 -18.51 15.79 2.70
N TYR A 396 -18.38 14.96 1.67
CA TYR A 396 -17.43 15.21 0.58
C TYR A 396 -18.16 15.98 -0.51
N ASP A 397 -18.31 17.28 -0.35
CA ASP A 397 -18.79 18.17 -1.41
C ASP A 397 -17.68 18.35 -2.46
N TYR A 398 -17.82 17.62 -3.57
CA TYR A 398 -17.13 17.93 -4.82
C TYR A 398 -17.92 19.02 -5.53
N GLU A 399 -17.54 20.28 -5.33
CA GLU A 399 -17.98 21.35 -6.22
C GLU A 399 -17.30 21.18 -7.59
N GLU A 400 -18.06 20.66 -8.57
CA GLU A 400 -17.77 20.81 -10.00
C GLU A 400 -17.90 22.29 -10.38
N TYR A 401 -16.77 22.98 -10.54
CA TYR A 401 -16.76 24.24 -11.29
C TYR A 401 -16.24 23.97 -12.71
N PHE A 402 -17.19 23.93 -13.64
CA PHE A 402 -16.95 24.23 -15.04
C PHE A 402 -16.63 25.72 -15.20
N GLU A 403 -15.42 26.04 -15.66
CA GLU A 403 -15.16 26.98 -16.76
C GLU A 403 -13.75 26.75 -17.35
#